data_AF-A0AAW6TW91-F1
#
_entry.id   AF-A0AAW6TW91-F1
#
_cell.length_a   1.000
_cell.length_b   1.000
_cell.length_c   1.000
_cell.angle_alpha   90.00
_cell.angle_beta   90.00
_cell.angle_gamma   90.00
#
_symmetry.space_group_name_H-M   'P 1'
#
loop_
_entity.id
_entity.type
_entity.pdbx_description
1 polymer ?
#
loop_
_entity_poly.entity_id
_entity_poly.type
_entity_poly.pdbx_seq_one_letter_code
_entity_poly.pdbx_strand_id
1 'polypeptide(L)'
;MTKKSIIIDEKAHTELGKLSESLRMNLGSLVKEMIYYFKKTGIDPKDAANKNPSEMISTLDKRIVSFLKVQERDILKPLRQDVFNYQNSHKEEILKLINSINKLLNQHSERMNEIKKNDTDRNKLIAIELEKNRQAILAICLLLDEKNKSGTIDKLKSIFS
;
A
#
# COMPACT_ATOMS: atom_id res chain seq x y z
N MET A 1 -7.67 3.31 73.80
CA MET A 1 -6.34 3.32 73.14
C MET A 1 -5.27 3.40 74.22
N THR A 2 -4.27 2.52 74.19
CA THR A 2 -3.07 2.66 75.04
C THR A 2 -2.22 3.80 74.49
N LYS A 3 -2.00 4.85 75.30
CA LYS A 3 -1.12 5.96 74.90
C LYS A 3 0.34 5.48 74.97
N LYS A 4 1.12 5.80 73.93
CA LYS A 4 2.56 5.54 73.88
C LYS A 4 3.28 6.85 73.64
N SER A 5 4.42 7.04 74.29
CA SER A 5 5.30 8.20 74.15
C SER A 5 6.51 7.86 73.31
N ILE A 6 7.01 8.85 72.56
CA ILE A 6 8.23 8.76 71.76
C ILE A 6 9.17 9.86 72.25
N ILE A 7 10.44 9.54 72.42
CA ILE A 7 11.47 10.50 72.79
C ILE A 7 12.09 11.06 71.51
N ILE A 8 12.05 12.38 71.36
CA ILE A 8 12.68 13.12 70.26
C ILE A 8 13.41 14.33 70.84
N ASP A 9 14.39 14.85 70.11
CA ASP A 9 15.11 16.06 70.47
C ASP A 9 14.24 17.31 70.31
N GLU A 10 14.61 18.38 71.02
CA GLU A 10 13.87 19.63 71.06
C GLU A 10 13.74 20.26 69.67
N LYS A 11 14.80 20.19 68.85
CA LYS A 11 14.77 20.72 67.47
C LYS A 11 13.76 19.97 66.62
N ALA A 12 13.80 18.63 66.60
CA ALA A 12 12.81 17.84 65.87
C ALA A 12 11.37 18.06 66.39
N HIS A 13 11.18 18.30 67.69
CA HIS A 13 9.87 18.62 68.24
C HIS A 13 9.33 19.97 67.70
N THR A 14 10.17 21.00 67.64
CA THR A 14 9.78 22.31 67.07
C THR A 14 9.43 22.23 65.59
N GLU A 15 10.21 21.49 64.79
CA GLU A 15 9.94 21.28 63.37
C GLU A 15 8.68 20.43 63.14
N LEU A 16 8.45 19.41 63.97
CA LEU A 16 7.22 18.63 63.94
C LEU A 16 6.00 19.51 64.26
N GLY A 17 6.13 20.48 65.19
CA GLY A 17 5.12 21.49 65.48
C GLY A 17 4.75 22.34 64.27
N LYS A 18 5.76 22.95 63.62
CA LYS A 18 5.56 23.73 62.39
C LYS A 18 4.92 22.90 61.27
N LEU A 19 5.37 21.65 61.10
CA LEU A 19 4.81 20.75 60.10
C LEU A 19 3.34 20.42 60.39
N SER A 20 3.01 20.18 61.66
CA SER A 20 1.65 19.93 62.14
C SER A 20 0.72 21.11 61.87
N GLU A 21 1.19 22.33 62.10
CA GLU A 21 0.45 23.56 61.79
C GLU A 21 0.23 23.74 60.29
N SER A 22 1.28 23.55 59.48
CA SER A 22 1.22 23.71 58.03
C SER A 22 0.23 22.75 57.36
N LEU A 23 0.17 21.50 57.85
CA LEU A 23 -0.72 20.46 57.34
C LEU A 23 -2.07 20.44 58.07
N ARG A 24 -2.28 21.31 59.06
CA ARG A 24 -3.49 21.39 59.90
C ARG A 24 -3.85 20.05 60.55
N MET A 25 -2.85 19.36 61.10
CA MET A 25 -3.00 18.07 61.77
C MET A 25 -2.60 18.17 63.24
N ASN A 26 -3.04 17.21 64.05
CA ASN A 26 -2.51 17.00 65.41
C ASN A 26 -1.20 16.19 65.33
N LEU A 27 -0.22 16.49 66.19
CA LEU A 27 1.10 15.84 66.23
C LEU A 27 1.02 14.31 66.21
N GLY A 28 0.16 13.72 67.05
CA GLY A 28 -0.02 12.27 67.10
C GLY A 28 -0.62 11.68 65.81
N SER A 29 -1.52 12.42 65.16
CA SER A 29 -2.10 12.03 63.88
C SER A 29 -1.09 12.16 62.75
N LEU A 30 -0.28 13.21 62.74
CA LEU A 30 0.80 13.42 61.78
C LEU A 30 1.82 12.28 61.83
N VAL A 31 2.31 11.94 63.03
CA VAL A 31 3.27 10.83 63.20
C VAL A 31 2.67 9.50 62.74
N LYS A 32 1.38 9.26 63.04
CA LYS A 32 0.67 8.06 62.58
C LYS A 32 0.61 8.00 61.05
N GLU A 33 0.25 9.11 60.39
CA GLU A 33 0.22 9.17 58.92
C GLU A 33 1.61 9.06 58.30
N MET A 34 2.65 9.63 58.91
CA MET A 34 4.05 9.47 58.47
C MET A 34 4.47 8.00 58.50
N ILE A 35 4.13 7.26 59.56
CA ILE A 35 4.41 5.82 59.67
C ILE A 35 3.73 5.04 58.52
N TYR A 36 2.45 5.33 58.23
CA TYR A 36 1.75 4.67 57.14
C TYR A 36 2.27 5.10 55.77
N TYR A 37 2.64 6.37 55.60
CA TYR A 37 3.22 6.90 54.39
C TYR A 37 4.52 6.16 54.07
N PHE A 38 5.50 6.16 54.97
CA PHE A 38 6.78 5.46 54.75
C PHE A 38 6.60 3.95 54.55
N LYS A 39 5.66 3.33 55.29
CA LYS A 39 5.35 1.91 55.09
C LYS A 39 4.74 1.62 53.71
N LYS A 40 3.88 2.50 53.20
CA LYS A 40 3.18 2.32 51.93
C LYS A 40 4.05 2.69 50.74
N THR A 41 4.86 3.73 50.86
CA THR A 41 5.74 4.21 49.77
C THR A 41 7.08 3.49 49.74
N GLY A 42 7.51 2.87 50.85
CA GLY A 42 8.81 2.21 50.95
C GLY A 42 10.01 3.17 50.96
N ILE A 43 9.75 4.48 51.06
CA ILE A 43 10.76 5.54 51.08
C ILE A 43 11.51 5.49 52.41
N ASP A 44 12.84 5.36 52.36
CA ASP A 44 13.69 5.47 53.55
C ASP A 44 13.74 6.95 54.00
N PRO A 45 13.24 7.29 55.21
CA PRO A 45 13.27 8.66 55.72
C PRO A 45 14.70 9.18 56.01
N LYS A 46 15.71 8.31 56.02
CA LYS A 46 17.13 8.70 56.16
C LYS A 46 17.79 9.06 54.84
N ASP A 47 17.21 8.61 53.73
CA ASP A 47 17.76 8.90 52.41
C ASP A 47 17.16 10.23 51.89
N ALA A 48 17.90 11.31 52.17
CA ALA A 48 17.59 12.66 51.70
C ALA A 48 17.65 12.79 50.16
N ALA A 49 18.15 11.77 49.44
CA ALA A 49 18.19 11.72 47.99
C ALA A 49 16.96 11.06 47.36
N ASN A 50 15.94 10.68 48.16
CA ASN A 50 14.66 10.21 47.63
C ASN A 50 13.98 11.31 46.82
N LYS A 51 14.29 11.31 45.52
CA LYS A 51 13.79 12.25 44.52
C LYS A 51 12.28 12.35 44.65
N ASN A 52 11.80 13.58 44.74
CA ASN A 52 10.39 13.90 44.79
C ASN A 52 9.66 13.08 43.71
N PRO A 53 8.57 12.35 44.04
CA PRO A 53 7.80 11.57 43.06
C PRO A 53 7.48 12.35 41.77
N SER A 54 7.29 13.67 41.85
CA SER A 54 7.12 14.55 40.69
C SER A 54 8.32 14.58 39.74
N GLU A 55 9.55 14.54 40.24
CA GLU A 55 10.77 14.50 39.43
C GLU A 55 10.93 13.16 38.70
N MET A 56 10.53 12.06 39.36
CA MET A 56 10.54 10.74 38.75
C MET A 56 9.55 10.68 37.57
N ILE A 57 8.35 11.23 37.74
CA ILE A 57 7.34 11.33 36.68
C ILE A 57 7.85 12.22 35.52
N SER A 58 8.46 13.37 35.81
CA SER A 58 9.05 14.23 34.77
C SER A 58 10.15 13.53 33.98
N THR A 59 10.97 12.72 34.65
CA THR A 59 12.05 11.95 34.00
C THR A 59 11.49 10.85 33.09
N LEU A 60 10.42 10.18 33.53
CA LEU A 60 9.70 9.19 32.71
C LEU A 60 9.10 9.85 31.47
N ASP A 61 8.44 10.99 31.61
CA ASP A 61 7.86 11.75 30.49
C ASP A 61 8.94 12.13 29.45
N LYS A 62 10.08 12.69 29.91
CA LYS A 62 11.21 12.99 29.04
C LYS A 62 11.72 11.77 28.27
N ARG A 63 11.77 10.60 28.92
CA ARG A 63 12.20 9.35 28.28
C ARG A 63 11.21 8.89 27.22
N ILE A 64 9.91 8.98 27.49
CA ILE A 64 8.86 8.63 26.53
C ILE A 64 8.92 9.55 25.32
N VAL A 65 8.98 10.87 25.52
CA VAL A 65 9.10 11.84 24.43
C VAL A 65 10.36 11.58 23.60
N SER A 66 11.49 11.26 24.25
CA SER A 66 12.73 10.94 23.55
C SER A 66 12.61 9.66 22.72
N PHE A 67 11.97 8.62 23.26
CA PHE A 67 11.70 7.37 22.55
C PHE A 67 10.82 7.61 21.32
N LEU A 68 9.73 8.38 21.47
CA LEU A 68 8.83 8.72 20.34
C LEU A 68 9.57 9.49 19.25
N LYS A 69 10.43 10.45 19.62
CA LYS A 69 11.25 11.19 18.64
C LYS A 69 12.22 10.27 17.88
N VAL A 70 12.81 9.29 18.56
CA VAL A 70 13.69 8.30 17.94
C VAL A 70 12.91 7.40 16.99
N GLN A 71 11.75 6.88 17.42
CA GLN A 71 10.86 6.10 16.56
C GLN A 71 10.41 6.88 15.31
N GLU A 72 10.05 8.15 15.48
CA GLU A 72 9.65 8.99 14.36
C GLU A 72 10.80 9.21 13.37
N ARG A 73 11.99 9.55 13.89
CA ARG A 73 13.16 9.87 13.07
C ARG A 73 13.73 8.65 12.36
N ASP A 74 13.87 7.54 13.08
CA ASP A 74 14.66 6.39 12.63
C ASP A 74 13.80 5.34 11.93
N ILE A 75 12.48 5.34 12.14
CA ILE A 75 11.57 4.34 11.56
C ILE A 75 10.48 5.00 10.71
N LEU A 76 9.65 5.88 11.29
CA LEU A 76 8.47 6.37 10.59
C LEU A 76 8.79 7.30 9.42
N LYS A 77 9.79 8.18 9.56
CA LYS A 77 10.23 9.07 8.47
C LYS A 77 10.81 8.29 7.28
N PRO A 78 11.77 7.36 7.47
CA PRO A 78 12.24 6.50 6.39
C PRO A 78 11.11 5.71 5.73
N LEU A 79 10.23 5.08 6.53
CA LEU A 79 9.11 4.31 5.99
C LEU A 79 8.20 5.16 5.10
N ARG A 80 7.89 6.39 5.51
CA ARG A 80 7.11 7.32 4.69
C ARG A 80 7.81 7.63 3.37
N GLN A 81 9.12 7.83 3.40
CA GLN A 81 9.91 8.11 2.20
C GLN A 81 9.96 6.90 1.26
N ASP A 82 10.12 5.69 1.80
CA ASP A 82 10.15 4.45 1.02
C ASP A 82 8.81 4.20 0.33
N VAL A 83 7.70 4.38 1.05
CA VAL A 83 6.35 4.26 0.48
C VAL A 83 6.13 5.29 -0.63
N PHE A 84 6.58 6.53 -0.42
CA PHE A 84 6.49 7.58 -1.44
C PHE A 84 7.32 7.25 -2.68
N ASN A 85 8.56 6.78 -2.49
CA ASN A 85 9.44 6.37 -3.59
C ASN A 85 8.86 5.19 -4.37
N TYR A 86 8.34 4.19 -3.67
CA TYR A 86 7.68 3.03 -4.26
C TYR A 86 6.46 3.43 -5.10
N GLN A 87 5.61 4.31 -4.55
CA GLN A 87 4.44 4.81 -5.28
C GLN A 87 4.83 5.55 -6.56
N ASN A 88 5.90 6.34 -6.53
CA ASN A 88 6.38 7.05 -7.72
C ASN A 88 6.98 6.10 -8.75
N SER A 89 7.81 5.13 -8.33
CA SER A 89 8.36 4.10 -9.22
C SER A 89 7.24 3.33 -9.93
N HIS A 90 6.23 2.90 -9.17
CA HIS A 90 5.08 2.17 -9.72
C HIS A 90 4.28 3.00 -10.70
N LYS A 91 4.10 4.29 -10.43
CA LYS A 91 3.43 5.19 -11.37
C LYS A 91 4.20 5.28 -12.69
N GLU A 92 5.53 5.39 -12.65
CA GLU A 92 6.37 5.40 -13.85
C GLU A 92 6.31 4.07 -14.62
N GLU A 93 6.37 2.94 -13.92
CA GLU A 93 6.26 1.61 -14.51
C GLU A 93 4.91 1.41 -15.20
N ILE A 94 3.82 1.82 -14.56
CA ILE A 94 2.47 1.79 -15.14
C ILE A 94 2.41 2.65 -16.41
N LEU A 95 2.99 3.85 -16.39
CA LEU A 95 3.03 4.71 -17.58
C LEU A 95 3.83 4.06 -18.72
N LYS A 96 4.97 3.43 -18.42
CA LYS A 96 5.76 2.68 -19.41
C LYS A 96 4.97 1.50 -19.99
N LEU A 97 4.23 0.78 -19.14
CA LEU A 97 3.38 -0.33 -19.55
C LEU A 97 2.25 0.15 -20.47
N ILE A 98 1.54 1.20 -20.09
CA ILE A 98 0.47 1.81 -20.92
C ILE A 98 1.02 2.21 -22.29
N ASN A 99 2.17 2.88 -22.33
CA ASN A 99 2.81 3.28 -23.59
C ASN A 99 3.19 2.07 -24.46
N SER A 100 3.69 1.00 -23.84
CA SER A 100 4.05 -0.24 -24.53
C SER A 100 2.83 -0.94 -25.11
N ILE A 101 1.74 -1.02 -24.35
CA ILE A 101 0.46 -1.59 -24.79
C ILE A 101 -0.11 -0.78 -25.95
N ASN A 102 -0.15 0.56 -25.83
CA ASN A 102 -0.64 1.42 -26.90
C ASN A 102 0.17 1.26 -28.20
N LYS A 103 1.50 1.16 -28.09
CA LYS A 103 2.37 0.88 -29.24
C LYS A 103 2.03 -0.46 -29.89
N LEU A 104 1.85 -1.51 -29.09
CA LEU A 104 1.49 -2.85 -29.59
C LEU A 104 0.12 -2.85 -30.27
N LEU A 105 -0.88 -2.19 -29.68
CA LEU A 105 -2.22 -2.08 -30.26
C LEU A 105 -2.20 -1.33 -31.60
N ASN A 106 -1.44 -0.24 -31.70
CA ASN A 106 -1.29 0.50 -32.95
C ASN A 106 -0.65 -0.38 -34.04
N GLN A 107 0.45 -1.07 -33.71
CA GLN A 107 1.11 -2.00 -34.64
C GLN A 107 0.19 -3.14 -35.09
N HIS A 108 -0.63 -3.66 -34.18
CA HIS A 108 -1.61 -4.70 -34.51
C HIS A 108 -2.71 -4.17 -35.43
N SER A 109 -3.19 -2.95 -35.19
CA SER A 109 -4.17 -2.27 -36.04
C SER A 109 -3.65 -2.07 -37.46
N GLU A 110 -2.41 -1.57 -37.60
CA GLU A 110 -1.74 -1.40 -38.89
C GLU A 110 -1.61 -2.72 -39.64
N ARG A 111 -1.05 -3.75 -38.99
CA ARG A 111 -0.94 -5.10 -39.58
C ARG A 111 -2.29 -5.67 -40.01
N MET A 112 -3.33 -5.46 -39.22
CA MET A 112 -4.66 -5.97 -39.55
C MET A 112 -5.25 -5.27 -40.79
N ASN A 113 -4.96 -3.99 -41.00
CA ASN A 113 -5.34 -3.29 -42.22
C ASN A 113 -4.55 -3.78 -43.44
N GLU A 114 -3.25 -4.04 -43.29
CA GLU A 114 -2.41 -4.63 -44.34
C GLU A 114 -2.90 -6.01 -44.76
N ILE A 115 -3.22 -6.88 -43.80
CA ILE A 115 -3.77 -8.22 -44.05
C ILE A 115 -5.08 -8.11 -44.84
N LYS A 116 -6.01 -7.26 -44.39
CA LYS A 116 -7.27 -7.04 -45.11
C LYS A 116 -7.06 -6.58 -46.54
N LYS A 117 -6.13 -5.65 -46.77
CA LYS A 117 -5.80 -5.17 -48.11
C LYS A 117 -5.25 -6.31 -48.97
N ASN A 118 -4.27 -7.05 -48.46
CA ASN A 118 -3.67 -8.18 -49.17
C ASN A 118 -4.70 -9.26 -49.52
N ASP A 119 -5.62 -9.58 -48.59
CA ASP A 119 -6.70 -10.53 -48.84
C ASP A 119 -7.66 -10.03 -49.92
N THR A 120 -8.01 -8.74 -49.91
CA THR A 120 -8.86 -8.17 -50.98
C THR A 120 -8.19 -8.23 -52.34
N ASP A 121 -6.89 -7.94 -52.42
CA ASP A 121 -6.15 -7.97 -53.68
C ASP A 121 -5.93 -9.42 -54.17
N ARG A 122 -5.65 -10.35 -53.26
CA ARG A 122 -5.58 -11.78 -53.57
C ARG A 122 -6.92 -12.30 -54.08
N ASN A 123 -8.03 -11.94 -53.46
CA ASN A 123 -9.36 -12.35 -53.90
C ASN A 123 -9.71 -11.83 -55.29
N LYS A 124 -9.32 -10.58 -55.62
CA LYS A 124 -9.48 -10.04 -56.99
C LYS A 124 -8.67 -10.86 -58.01
N LEU A 125 -7.41 -11.18 -57.71
CA LEU A 125 -6.57 -11.98 -58.60
C LEU A 125 -7.15 -13.38 -58.82
N ILE A 126 -7.63 -14.03 -57.75
CA ILE A 126 -8.28 -15.34 -57.84
C ILE A 126 -9.55 -15.25 -58.70
N ALA A 127 -10.38 -14.22 -58.53
CA ALA A 127 -11.58 -14.03 -59.33
C ALA A 127 -11.27 -13.85 -60.82
N ILE A 128 -10.22 -13.10 -61.16
CA ILE A 128 -9.76 -12.93 -62.55
C ILE A 128 -9.31 -14.27 -63.14
N GLU A 129 -8.53 -15.05 -62.39
CA GLU A 129 -8.01 -16.33 -62.87
C GLU A 129 -9.12 -17.38 -63.05
N LEU A 130 -10.10 -17.40 -62.14
CA LEU A 130 -11.29 -18.24 -62.28
C LEU A 130 -12.10 -17.88 -63.52
N GLU A 131 -12.25 -16.59 -63.83
CA GLU A 131 -12.96 -16.16 -65.04
C GLU A 131 -12.22 -16.56 -66.32
N LYS A 132 -10.89 -16.40 -66.36
CA LYS A 132 -10.08 -16.89 -67.49
C LYS A 132 -10.21 -18.40 -67.68
N ASN A 133 -10.15 -19.17 -66.58
CA ASN A 133 -10.33 -20.62 -66.62
C ASN A 133 -11.72 -20.99 -67.14
N ARG A 134 -12.77 -20.28 -66.71
CA ARG A 134 -14.13 -20.47 -67.24
C ARG A 134 -14.20 -20.22 -68.74
N GLN A 135 -13.59 -19.14 -69.21
CA GLN A 135 -13.53 -18.80 -70.64
C GLN A 135 -12.75 -19.85 -71.44
N ALA A 136 -11.62 -20.34 -70.92
CA ALA A 136 -10.84 -21.39 -71.56
C ALA A 136 -11.63 -22.70 -71.68
N ILE A 137 -12.33 -23.12 -70.61
CA ILE A 137 -13.17 -24.32 -70.65
C ILE A 137 -14.30 -24.16 -71.67
N LEU A 138 -14.97 -23.01 -71.71
CA LEU A 138 -16.00 -22.72 -72.71
C LEU A 138 -15.46 -22.79 -74.15
N ALA A 139 -14.27 -22.22 -74.39
CA ALA A 139 -13.62 -22.28 -75.69
C ALA A 139 -13.28 -23.72 -76.11
N ILE A 140 -12.75 -24.53 -75.19
CA ILE A 140 -12.49 -25.96 -75.43
C ILE A 140 -13.80 -26.71 -75.74
N CYS A 141 -14.87 -26.46 -74.99
CA CYS A 141 -16.17 -27.09 -75.24
C CYS A 141 -16.75 -26.71 -76.61
N LEU A 142 -16.61 -25.45 -77.04
CA LEU A 142 -17.06 -25.01 -78.37
C LEU A 142 -16.27 -25.69 -79.50
N LEU A 143 -14.96 -25.90 -79.33
CA LEU A 143 -14.15 -26.63 -80.30
C LEU A 143 -14.49 -28.13 -80.37
N LEU A 144 -14.89 -28.73 -79.24
CA LEU A 144 -15.25 -30.15 -79.18
C LEU A 144 -16.70 -30.43 -79.64
N ASP A 145 -17.61 -29.47 -79.48
CA ASP A 145 -19.04 -29.63 -79.80
C ASP A 145 -19.61 -28.36 -80.47
N GLU A 146 -19.08 -28.02 -81.66
CA GLU A 146 -19.40 -26.79 -82.41
C GLU A 146 -20.90 -26.53 -82.63
N LYS A 147 -21.71 -27.59 -82.72
CA LYS A 147 -23.16 -27.50 -82.95
C LYS A 147 -24.00 -27.88 -81.73
N ASN A 148 -23.37 -28.03 -80.56
CA ASN A 148 -24.00 -28.45 -79.30
C ASN A 148 -24.85 -29.73 -79.45
N LYS A 149 -24.41 -30.69 -80.28
CA LYS A 149 -25.16 -31.91 -80.56
C LYS A 149 -25.23 -32.84 -79.35
N SER A 150 -24.22 -32.80 -78.49
CA SER A 150 -24.17 -33.56 -77.23
C SER A 150 -24.82 -32.83 -76.05
N GLY A 151 -25.27 -31.58 -76.23
CA GLY A 151 -25.84 -30.76 -75.15
C GLY A 151 -24.81 -30.35 -74.08
N THR A 152 -23.52 -30.50 -74.40
CA THR A 152 -22.40 -30.31 -73.46
C THR A 152 -22.24 -28.86 -73.03
N ILE A 153 -22.51 -27.91 -73.94
CA ILE A 153 -22.42 -26.48 -73.67
C ILE A 153 -23.53 -26.04 -72.71
N ASP A 154 -24.74 -26.59 -72.84
CA ASP A 154 -25.86 -26.24 -71.96
C ASP A 154 -25.67 -26.78 -70.54
N LYS A 155 -25.16 -28.01 -70.41
CA LYS A 155 -24.76 -28.56 -69.10
C LYS A 155 -23.67 -27.73 -68.46
N LEU A 156 -22.65 -27.32 -69.21
CA LEU A 156 -21.56 -26.52 -68.68
C LEU A 156 -22.05 -25.14 -68.21
N LYS A 157 -22.93 -24.49 -68.99
CA LYS A 157 -23.56 -23.21 -68.60
C LYS A 157 -24.39 -23.35 -67.33
N SER A 158 -25.08 -24.48 -67.12
CA SER A 158 -25.86 -24.73 -65.89
C SER A 158 -24.99 -24.94 -64.64
N ILE A 159 -23.71 -25.31 -64.80
CA ILE A 159 -22.77 -25.49 -63.68
C ILE A 159 -22.17 -24.13 -63.26
N PHE A 160 -22.03 -23.21 -64.21
CA PHE A 160 -21.44 -21.89 -63.98
C PHE A 160 -22.48 -20.78 -63.74
N SER A 161 -23.78 -21.10 -63.77
CA SER A 161 -24.92 -20.21 -63.44
C SER A 161 -25.22 -20.24 -61.95
#